data_AF-A0A9P8ZDC9-F1
#
_entry.id   AF-A0A9P8ZDC9-F1
#
_cell.length_a   1.000
_cell.length_b   1.000
_cell.length_c   1.000
_cell.angle_alpha   90.00
_cell.angle_beta   90.00
_cell.angle_gamma   90.00
#
_symmetry.space_group_name_H-M   'P 1'
#
loop_
_entity.id
_entity.type
_entity.pdbx_description
1 polymer ?
#
loop_
_entity_poly.entity_id
_entity_poly.type
_entity_poly.pdbx_seq_one_letter_code
_entity_poly.pdbx_strand_id
1 'polypeptide(L)'
;GGRKYAGSRQQLKSGNPVIQRLHARYNGLVENLHDFAKRRKINFPLPQPLPPNILSLRDDPALLEDVWLGSSEDNATLWLTDPKVRIGIRAMHILDRCNEESARLEREQVQLTDWLV
;
A
#
# COMPACT_ATOMS: atom_id res chain seq x y z
N GLY A 1 24.37 -8.88 -15.67
CA GLY A 1 23.81 -8.04 -14.58
C GLY A 1 24.27 -8.37 -13.16
N GLY A 2 25.17 -9.33 -12.89
CA GLY A 2 25.40 -9.85 -11.54
C GLY A 2 26.38 -9.12 -10.61
N ARG A 3 27.14 -8.11 -11.08
CA ARG A 3 28.23 -7.51 -10.29
C ARG A 3 27.80 -6.41 -9.32
N LYS A 4 26.66 -5.75 -9.54
CA LYS A 4 26.22 -4.61 -8.70
C LYS A 4 25.68 -5.02 -7.33
N TYR A 5 25.16 -6.24 -7.19
CA TYR A 5 24.62 -6.74 -5.92
C TYR A 5 25.65 -7.46 -5.06
N ALA A 6 26.80 -7.88 -5.62
CA ALA A 6 27.82 -8.63 -4.88
C ALA A 6 28.54 -7.76 -3.83
N GLY A 7 28.81 -6.48 -4.14
CA GLY A 7 29.43 -5.53 -3.21
C GLY A 7 28.51 -5.15 -2.04
N SER A 8 27.23 -4.90 -2.31
CA SER A 8 26.21 -4.67 -1.28
C SER A 8 26.04 -5.89 -0.37
N ARG A 9 26.17 -7.10 -0.92
CA ARG A 9 26.11 -8.37 -0.16
C ARG A 9 27.31 -8.60 0.77
N GLN A 10 28.50 -8.12 0.42
CA GLN A 10 29.68 -8.22 1.30
C GLN A 10 29.64 -7.19 2.44
N GLN A 11 29.15 -5.98 2.17
CA GLN A 11 29.01 -4.92 3.19
C GLN A 11 28.00 -5.28 4.29
N LEU A 12 26.98 -6.07 3.95
CA LEU A 12 26.04 -6.63 4.94
C LEU A 12 26.70 -7.66 5.85
N LYS A 13 27.61 -8.50 5.31
CA LYS A 13 28.37 -9.49 6.10
C LYS A 13 29.38 -8.84 7.04
N SER A 14 29.88 -7.65 6.71
CA SER A 14 30.89 -6.91 7.48
C SER A 14 30.28 -5.69 8.18
N GLY A 15 29.25 -5.88 9.01
CA GLY A 15 28.81 -4.88 10.00
C GLY A 15 28.89 -3.41 9.58
N ASN A 16 28.36 -3.05 8.39
CA ASN A 16 28.48 -1.69 7.89
C ASN A 16 27.81 -0.72 8.88
N PRO A 17 28.56 0.23 9.48
CA PRO A 17 28.04 1.10 10.55
C PRO A 17 26.94 2.05 10.07
N VAL A 18 26.85 2.32 8.76
CA VAL A 18 25.74 3.08 8.18
C VAL A 18 24.45 2.25 8.28
N ILE A 19 24.51 0.97 7.92
CA ILE A 19 23.34 0.10 7.92
C ILE A 19 22.88 -0.19 9.35
N GLN A 20 23.80 -0.38 10.30
CA GLN A 20 23.47 -0.51 11.72
C GLN A 20 22.77 0.74 12.28
N ARG A 21 23.24 1.94 11.91
CA ARG A 21 22.58 3.19 12.32
C ARG A 21 21.18 3.33 11.73
N LEU A 22 21.01 2.97 10.46
CA LEU A 22 19.68 2.96 9.82
C LEU A 22 18.74 1.94 10.47
N HIS A 23 19.25 0.76 10.81
CA HIS A 23 18.51 -0.27 11.53
C HIS A 23 18.02 0.21 12.90
N ALA A 24 18.91 0.80 13.70
CA ALA A 24 18.55 1.39 14.99
C ALA A 24 17.53 2.52 14.84
N ARG A 25 17.69 3.38 13.82
CA ARG A 25 16.74 4.46 13.52
C ARG A 25 15.37 3.90 13.14
N TYR A 26 15.30 2.85 12.33
CA TYR A 26 14.03 2.22 11.94
C TYR A 26 13.30 1.70 13.19
N ASN A 27 13.96 0.91 14.04
CA ASN A 27 13.34 0.37 15.25
C ASN A 27 12.85 1.47 16.19
N GLY A 28 13.64 2.54 16.38
CA GLY A 28 13.19 3.70 17.16
C GLY A 28 11.97 4.41 16.56
N LEU A 29 11.83 4.47 15.23
CA LEU A 29 10.63 5.00 14.58
C LEU A 29 9.42 4.08 14.79
N VAL A 30 9.62 2.76 14.72
CA VAL A 30 8.56 1.77 15.00
C VAL A 30 8.05 1.89 16.43
N GLU A 31 8.93 2.03 17.42
CA GLU A 31 8.54 2.24 18.82
C GLU A 31 7.72 3.53 18.99
N ASN A 32 8.22 4.64 18.44
CA ASN A 32 7.49 5.92 18.46
C ASN A 32 6.10 5.78 17.81
N LEU A 33 6.01 5.07 16.69
CA LEU A 33 4.75 4.83 15.99
C LEU A 33 3.75 4.06 16.85
N HIS A 34 4.19 3.02 17.57
CA HIS A 34 3.33 2.27 18.50
C HIS A 34 2.82 3.15 19.64
N ASP A 35 3.68 4.00 20.20
CA ASP A 35 3.28 4.96 21.23
C ASP A 35 2.23 5.95 20.71
N PHE A 36 2.43 6.49 19.50
CA PHE A 36 1.45 7.36 18.87
C PHE A 36 0.12 6.65 18.61
N ALA A 37 0.17 5.42 18.08
CA ALA A 37 -1.01 4.62 17.80
C ALA A 37 -1.80 4.30 19.06
N LYS A 38 -1.11 3.93 20.16
CA LYS A 38 -1.73 3.69 21.48
C LYS A 38 -2.45 4.93 22.00
N ARG A 39 -1.81 6.11 21.91
CA ARG A 39 -2.41 7.40 22.34
C ARG A 39 -3.62 7.78 21.51
N ARG A 40 -3.59 7.49 20.21
CA ARG A 40 -4.63 7.85 19.24
C ARG A 40 -5.70 6.77 19.05
N LYS A 41 -5.59 5.62 19.73
CA LYS A 41 -6.47 4.45 19.58
C LYS A 41 -6.58 4.00 18.11
N ILE A 42 -5.46 4.04 17.40
CA ILE A 42 -5.37 3.59 16.02
C ILE A 42 -5.36 2.07 16.00
N ASN A 43 -6.20 1.46 15.15
CA ASN A 43 -6.44 0.02 15.13
C ASN A 43 -6.10 -0.64 13.78
N PHE A 44 -5.03 -0.19 13.11
CA PHE A 44 -4.51 -0.85 11.91
C PHE A 44 -3.17 -1.54 12.25
N PRO A 45 -2.77 -2.60 11.53
CA PRO A 45 -1.55 -3.34 11.84
C PRO A 45 -0.32 -2.45 11.64
N LEU A 46 0.51 -2.35 12.68
CA LEU A 46 1.74 -1.56 12.67
C LEU A 46 2.94 -2.45 12.27
N PRO A 47 3.97 -1.87 11.61
CA PRO A 47 5.21 -2.58 11.34
C PRO A 47 5.86 -3.09 12.62
N GLN A 48 6.41 -4.29 12.61
CA GLN A 48 7.12 -4.86 13.76
C GLN A 48 8.58 -4.38 13.81
N PRO A 49 9.18 -4.24 15.01
CA PRO A 49 10.60 -3.94 15.13
C PRO A 49 11.44 -5.08 14.55
N LEU A 50 12.53 -4.73 13.88
CA LEU A 50 13.46 -5.68 13.30
C LEU A 50 14.33 -6.32 14.39
N PRO A 51 14.76 -7.59 14.20
CA PRO A 51 15.70 -8.26 15.11
C PRO A 51 16.96 -7.42 15.35
N PRO A 52 17.50 -7.36 16.58
CA PRO A 52 18.62 -6.49 16.93
C PRO A 52 19.90 -6.79 16.13
N ASN A 53 20.06 -8.03 15.66
CA ASN A 53 21.16 -8.41 14.79
C ASN A 53 20.73 -8.30 13.33
N ILE A 54 21.33 -7.37 12.59
CA ILE A 54 21.02 -7.19 11.18
C ILE A 54 21.30 -8.44 10.32
N LEU A 55 22.21 -9.32 10.76
CA LEU A 55 22.52 -10.55 10.04
C LEU A 55 21.38 -11.56 10.10
N SER A 56 20.56 -11.54 11.17
CA SER A 56 19.44 -12.47 11.31
C SER A 56 18.25 -12.11 10.43
N LEU A 57 18.17 -10.88 9.90
CA LEU A 57 17.17 -10.50 8.90
C LEU A 57 17.27 -11.33 7.62
N ARG A 58 18.45 -11.87 7.30
CA ARG A 58 18.65 -12.60 6.04
C ARG A 58 17.74 -13.82 5.93
N ASP A 59 17.53 -14.50 7.05
CA ASP A 59 16.79 -15.75 7.11
C ASP A 59 15.41 -15.54 7.75
N ASP A 60 14.98 -14.29 7.93
CA ASP A 60 13.69 -13.93 8.50
C ASP A 60 12.59 -14.01 7.42
N PRO A 61 11.68 -15.01 7.49
CA PRO A 61 10.63 -15.18 6.49
C PRO A 61 9.64 -14.00 6.49
N ALA A 62 9.46 -13.31 7.63
CA ALA A 62 8.50 -12.21 7.75
C ALA A 62 8.86 -10.98 6.89
N LEU A 63 10.13 -10.83 6.49
CA LEU A 63 10.56 -9.76 5.57
C LEU A 63 10.17 -10.02 4.12
N LEU A 64 9.88 -11.27 3.78
CA LEU A 64 9.46 -11.69 2.45
C LEU A 64 7.94 -11.90 2.37
N GLU A 65 7.24 -11.81 3.49
CA GLU A 65 5.78 -11.83 3.54
C GLU A 65 5.22 -10.47 3.10
N ASP A 66 4.21 -10.48 2.23
CA ASP A 66 3.47 -9.29 1.85
C ASP A 66 2.64 -8.81 3.06
N VAL A 67 3.24 -7.94 3.89
CA VAL A 67 2.66 -7.35 5.12
C VAL A 67 1.34 -6.60 4.86
N TRP A 68 0.96 -6.36 3.61
CA TRP A 68 -0.23 -5.60 3.23
C TRP A 68 -1.51 -6.43 3.07
N LEU A 69 -1.45 -7.76 3.20
CA LEU A 69 -2.59 -8.65 2.98
C LEU A 69 -2.89 -9.61 4.13
N GLY A 70 -2.23 -9.45 5.27
CA GLY A 70 -2.65 -10.10 6.52
C GLY A 70 -3.98 -9.52 6.98
N SER A 71 -5.05 -9.88 6.29
CA SER A 71 -6.42 -9.59 6.66
C SER A 71 -6.62 -10.21 8.04
N SER A 72 -6.93 -9.41 9.05
CA SER A 72 -7.72 -9.95 10.14
C SER A 72 -9.02 -10.44 9.50
N GLU A 73 -9.14 -11.76 9.33
CA GLU A 73 -10.33 -12.40 8.75
C GLU A 73 -11.60 -11.90 9.44
N ASP A 74 -11.48 -11.51 10.72
CA ASP A 74 -12.56 -10.99 11.56
C ASP A 74 -13.07 -9.58 11.18
N ASN A 75 -12.39 -8.80 10.32
CA ASN A 75 -12.78 -7.41 10.00
C ASN A 75 -12.57 -7.01 8.52
N ALA A 76 -12.60 -7.97 7.59
CA ALA A 76 -12.49 -7.65 6.18
C ALA A 76 -13.73 -6.86 5.68
N THR A 77 -13.48 -5.69 5.08
CA THR A 77 -14.54 -4.81 4.57
C THR A 77 -15.42 -5.48 3.49
N LEU A 78 -16.71 -5.15 3.45
CA LEU A 78 -17.68 -5.81 2.56
C LEU A 78 -17.37 -5.65 1.06
N TRP A 79 -16.73 -4.56 0.63
CA TRP A 79 -16.32 -4.44 -0.77
C TRP A 79 -15.24 -5.47 -1.15
N LEU A 80 -14.47 -5.98 -0.18
CA LEU A 80 -13.46 -7.01 -0.39
C LEU A 80 -14.07 -8.42 -0.28
N THR A 81 -15.00 -8.65 0.64
CA THR A 81 -15.56 -9.98 0.92
C THR A 81 -16.84 -10.31 0.15
N ASP A 82 -17.74 -9.34 -0.06
CA ASP A 82 -19.03 -9.56 -0.71
C ASP A 82 -18.98 -9.19 -2.22
N PRO A 83 -19.13 -10.17 -3.13
CA PRO A 83 -19.22 -9.92 -4.56
C PRO A 83 -20.36 -8.99 -4.95
N LYS A 84 -21.50 -9.02 -4.23
CA LYS A 84 -22.67 -8.17 -4.54
C LYS A 84 -22.36 -6.71 -4.29
N VAL A 85 -21.63 -6.40 -3.21
CA VAL A 85 -21.19 -5.03 -2.91
C VAL A 85 -20.27 -4.51 -4.02
N ARG A 86 -19.33 -5.33 -4.52
CA ARG A 86 -18.49 -4.95 -5.67
C ARG A 86 -19.29 -4.71 -6.94
N ILE A 87 -20.27 -5.56 -7.21
CA ILE A 87 -21.16 -5.37 -8.37
C ILE A 87 -21.93 -4.06 -8.23
N GLY A 88 -22.45 -3.75 -7.04
CA GLY A 88 -23.14 -2.49 -6.75
C GLY A 88 -22.24 -1.26 -6.97
N ILE A 89 -21.02 -1.26 -6.43
CA ILE A 89 -20.05 -0.18 -6.63
C ILE A 89 -19.76 0.04 -8.12
N ARG A 90 -19.52 -1.04 -8.87
CA ARG A 90 -19.29 -0.95 -10.32
C ARG A 90 -20.51 -0.42 -11.07
N ALA A 91 -21.71 -0.86 -10.69
CA ALA A 91 -22.96 -0.40 -11.29
C ALA A 91 -23.16 1.11 -11.06
N MET A 92 -22.85 1.63 -9.87
CA MET A 92 -22.89 3.06 -9.59
C MET A 92 -21.92 3.85 -10.49
N HIS A 93 -20.67 3.37 -10.64
CA HIS A 93 -19.73 4.01 -11.56
C HIS A 93 -20.18 3.99 -13.02
N ILE A 94 -20.83 2.90 -13.46
CA ILE A 94 -21.40 2.82 -14.80
C ILE A 94 -22.51 3.86 -14.97
N LEU A 95 -23.39 4.00 -13.98
CA LEU A 95 -24.48 4.98 -14.00
C LEU A 95 -23.94 6.42 -14.09
N ASP A 96 -22.97 6.77 -13.27
CA ASP A 96 -22.33 8.09 -13.29
C ASP A 96 -21.69 8.36 -14.66
N ARG A 97 -21.02 7.35 -15.23
CA ARG A 97 -20.42 7.45 -16.55
C ARG A 97 -21.45 7.63 -17.66
N CYS A 98 -22.59 6.95 -17.57
CA CYS A 98 -23.69 7.15 -18.52
C CYS A 98 -24.22 8.58 -18.47
N ASN A 99 -24.41 9.15 -17.27
CA ASN A 99 -24.87 10.53 -17.11
C ASN A 99 -23.87 11.55 -17.69
N GLU A 100 -22.58 11.34 -17.44
CA GLU A 100 -21.50 12.15 -18.01
C GLU A 100 -21.52 12.10 -19.55
N GLU A 101 -21.65 10.90 -20.11
CA GLU A 101 -21.69 10.67 -21.55
C GLU A 101 -22.91 11.32 -22.20
N SER A 102 -24.09 11.16 -21.61
CA SER A 102 -25.32 11.81 -22.08
C SER A 102 -25.16 13.33 -22.13
N ALA A 103 -24.64 13.95 -21.06
CA ALA A 103 -24.40 15.38 -21.04
C ALA A 103 -23.35 15.82 -22.06
N ARG A 104 -22.35 14.98 -22.38
CA ARG A 104 -21.38 15.26 -23.44
C ARG A 104 -22.03 15.23 -24.82
N LEU A 105 -22.81 14.19 -25.10
CA LEU A 105 -23.51 14.02 -26.37
C LEU A 105 -24.50 15.16 -26.64
N GLU A 106 -25.21 15.64 -25.62
CA GLU A 106 -26.09 16.82 -25.75
C GLU A 106 -25.33 18.06 -26.17
N ARG A 107 -24.15 18.31 -25.59
CA ARG A 107 -23.29 19.44 -25.99
C ARG A 107 -22.78 19.30 -27.42
N GLU A 108 -22.32 18.10 -27.79
CA GLU A 108 -21.86 17.81 -29.15
C GLU A 108 -23.00 17.99 -30.17
N GLN A 109 -24.21 17.56 -29.84
CA GLN A 109 -25.39 17.75 -30.69
C GLN A 109 -25.68 19.24 -30.91
N VAL A 110 -25.72 20.05 -29.86
CA VAL A 110 -25.96 21.50 -29.96
C VAL A 110 -24.88 22.16 -30.83
N GLN A 111 -23.61 21.79 -30.61
CA GLN A 111 -22.50 22.28 -31.43
C GLN A 111 -22.70 21.91 -32.89
N LEU A 112 -22.94 20.63 -33.22
CA LEU A 112 -23.13 20.22 -34.62
C LEU A 112 -24.29 20.95 -35.30
N THR A 113 -25.38 21.22 -34.58
CA THR A 113 -26.51 21.98 -35.14
C THR A 113 -26.20 23.46 -35.36
N ASP A 114 -25.42 24.09 -34.47
CA ASP A 114 -25.02 25.49 -34.61
C ASP A 114 -24.09 25.71 -35.82
N TRP A 115 -23.27 24.72 -36.16
CA TRP A 115 -22.38 24.77 -37.32
C TRP A 115 -23.09 24.58 -38.67
N LEU A 116 -24.33 24.08 -38.66
CA LEU A 116 -25.13 23.83 -39.87
C LEU A 116 -26.07 24.99 -40.23
N VAL A 117 -26.11 26.05 -39.41
CA VAL A 117 -26.87 27.30 -39.62
C VAL A 117 -25.92 28.40 -40.06
#